data_AF-A0A413VH06-F1
#
_entry.id   AF-A0A413VH06-F1
#
_cell.length_a   1.000
_cell.length_b   1.000
_cell.length_c   1.000
_cell.angle_alpha   90.00
_cell.angle_beta   90.00
_cell.angle_gamma   90.00
#
_symmetry.space_group_name_H-M   'P 1'
#
loop_
_entity.id
_entity.type
_entity.pdbx_description
1 polymer ?
#
loop_
_entity_poly.entity_id
_entity_poly.type
_entity_poly.pdbx_seq_one_letter_code
_entity_poly.pdbx_strand_id
1 'polypeptide(L)'
;MIQTIQLHGTDKQLYKIVAPLVMDPEVLKMNNNYPFKTTDKFIWFIAASGKHVVGFLPVERRGKEAIINNYYIGKDQEEALALLLVDAIAAFDADKTLVAVVQVEHQAIFEKHGFTVEKAWKLYVKMRRDE
;
A
#
# COMPACT_ATOMS: atom_id res chain seq x y z
N MET A 1 -14.55 0.29 13.50
CA MET A 1 -14.18 1.53 12.79
C MET A 1 -12.71 1.42 12.46
N ILE A 2 -12.38 1.56 11.17
CA ILE A 2 -11.01 1.57 10.68
C ILE A 2 -10.45 2.99 10.84
N GLN A 3 -9.23 3.09 11.33
CA GLN A 3 -8.47 4.34 11.41
C GLN A 3 -7.23 4.20 10.53
N THR A 4 -6.88 5.25 9.82
CA THR A 4 -5.66 5.31 9.02
C THR A 4 -4.59 6.14 9.72
N ILE A 5 -3.34 5.72 9.58
CA ILE A 5 -2.16 6.36 10.18
C ILE A 5 -1.12 6.54 9.08
N GLN A 6 -0.57 7.74 8.95
CA GLN A 6 0.52 8.05 8.03
C GLN A 6 1.83 8.16 8.81
N LEU A 7 2.85 7.40 8.41
CA LEU A 7 4.19 7.43 9.02
C LEU A 7 5.28 7.55 7.96
N HIS A 8 6.35 8.24 8.30
CA HIS A 8 7.56 8.26 7.47
C HIS A 8 8.25 6.89 7.52
N GLY A 9 8.88 6.49 6.42
CA GLY A 9 9.53 5.17 6.29
C GLY A 9 10.69 4.92 7.26
N THR A 10 11.22 5.98 7.88
CA THR A 10 12.27 5.92 8.92
C THR A 10 11.74 6.20 10.33
N ASP A 11 10.43 6.39 10.50
CA ASP A 11 9.82 6.59 11.81
C ASP A 11 9.95 5.32 12.67
N LYS A 12 10.43 5.45 13.91
CA LYS A 12 10.55 4.33 14.85
C LYS A 12 9.19 3.72 15.20
N GLN A 13 8.10 4.50 15.15
CA GLN A 13 6.75 3.99 15.39
C GLN A 13 6.31 3.01 14.30
N LEU A 14 6.77 3.19 13.06
CA LEU A 14 6.44 2.29 11.96
C LEU A 14 6.81 0.85 12.33
N TYR A 15 8.06 0.63 12.73
CA TYR A 15 8.55 -0.69 13.14
C TYR A 15 7.72 -1.28 14.28
N LYS A 16 7.31 -0.48 15.27
CA LYS A 16 6.50 -1.00 16.39
C LYS A 16 5.14 -1.50 15.93
N ILE A 17 4.54 -0.85 14.94
CA ILE A 17 3.18 -1.12 14.48
C ILE A 17 3.16 -2.25 13.46
N VAL A 18 4.08 -2.27 12.49
CA VAL A 18 4.02 -3.22 11.37
C VAL A 18 4.92 -4.44 11.53
N ALA A 19 5.93 -4.41 12.42
CA ALA A 19 6.87 -5.54 12.58
C ALA A 19 6.17 -6.90 12.78
N PRO A 20 5.13 -7.04 13.61
CA PRO A 20 4.45 -8.32 13.78
C PRO A 20 3.89 -8.89 12.47
N LEU A 21 3.35 -8.02 11.59
CA LEU A 21 2.80 -8.44 10.30
C LEU A 21 3.88 -8.71 9.26
N VAL A 22 4.86 -7.82 9.09
CA VAL A 22 5.88 -8.01 8.05
C VAL A 22 6.82 -9.19 8.33
N MET A 23 6.84 -9.70 9.57
CA MET A 23 7.56 -10.91 9.99
C MET A 23 6.68 -12.16 10.02
N ASP A 24 5.36 -12.03 9.81
CA ASP A 24 4.44 -13.17 9.75
C ASP A 24 4.66 -13.96 8.44
N PRO A 25 4.95 -15.27 8.51
CA PRO A 25 5.11 -16.11 7.33
C PRO A 25 3.92 -16.08 6.37
N GLU A 26 2.68 -15.98 6.86
CA GLU A 26 1.50 -15.94 6.00
C GLU A 26 1.40 -14.60 5.26
N VAL A 27 1.72 -13.50 5.93
CA VAL A 27 1.79 -12.16 5.30
C VAL A 27 2.90 -12.12 4.25
N LEU A 28 4.07 -12.70 4.54
CA LEU A 28 5.16 -12.81 3.57
C LEU A 28 4.77 -13.66 2.35
N LYS A 29 4.08 -14.79 2.54
CA LYS A 29 3.57 -15.62 1.44
C LYS A 29 2.64 -14.84 0.51
N MET A 30 1.77 -13.99 1.07
CA MET A 30 0.90 -13.11 0.26
C MET A 30 1.71 -12.11 -0.60
N ASN A 31 2.91 -11.74 -0.15
CA ASN A 31 3.86 -10.94 -0.91
C ASN A 31 4.90 -11.80 -1.66
N ASN A 32 4.57 -13.05 -2.00
CA ASN A 32 5.44 -13.99 -2.70
C ASN A 32 6.81 -14.20 -2.03
N ASN A 33 6.81 -14.22 -0.69
CA ASN A 33 7.98 -14.28 0.20
C ASN A 33 9.00 -13.14 -0.01
N TYR A 34 8.59 -12.05 -0.68
CA TYR A 34 9.43 -10.88 -0.85
C TYR A 34 9.41 -10.02 0.43
N PRO A 35 10.58 -9.62 0.95
CA PRO A 35 10.64 -8.84 2.17
C PRO A 35 10.07 -7.43 1.95
N PHE A 36 9.37 -6.93 2.96
CA PHE A 36 8.94 -5.54 3.00
C PHE A 36 10.15 -4.64 3.24
N LYS A 37 10.29 -3.59 2.42
CA LYS A 37 11.42 -2.66 2.45
C LYS A 37 10.94 -1.24 2.70
N THR A 38 11.75 -0.47 3.40
CA THR A 38 11.48 0.94 3.68
C THR A 38 12.78 1.73 3.72
N THR A 39 12.71 3.01 3.37
CA THR A 39 13.80 3.99 3.49
C THR A 39 13.20 5.36 3.81
N ASP A 40 14.03 6.39 3.82
CA ASP A 40 13.64 7.80 3.85
C ASP A 40 12.76 8.27 2.67
N LYS A 41 12.65 7.47 1.60
CA LYS A 41 11.81 7.80 0.44
C LYS A 41 10.38 7.32 0.60
N PHE A 42 10.08 6.58 1.67
CA PHE A 42 8.79 5.95 1.86
C PHE A 42 7.89 6.77 2.78
N ILE A 43 6.61 6.82 2.43
CA ILE A 43 5.52 7.10 3.36
C ILE A 43 4.68 5.84 3.46
N TRP A 44 4.35 5.44 4.68
CA TRP A 44 3.52 4.28 4.97
C TRP A 44 2.15 4.74 5.44
N PHE A 45 1.10 4.25 4.78
CA PHE A 45 -0.27 4.37 5.23
C PHE A 45 -0.65 3.05 5.89
N ILE A 46 -1.23 3.10 7.09
CA ILE A 46 -1.52 1.93 7.91
C ILE A 46 -2.97 1.99 8.34
N ALA A 47 -3.73 0.93 8.09
CA ALA A 47 -5.10 0.80 8.52
C ALA A 47 -5.15 -0.06 9.78
N ALA A 48 -5.78 0.45 10.83
CA ALA A 48 -5.96 -0.24 12.11
C ALA A 48 -7.44 -0.34 12.48
N SER A 49 -7.85 -1.52 12.95
CA SER A 49 -9.13 -1.75 13.61
C SER A 49 -8.89 -1.94 15.10
N GLY A 50 -9.12 -0.87 15.87
CA GLY A 50 -8.75 -0.81 17.28
C GLY A 50 -7.23 -0.89 17.46
N LYS A 51 -6.74 -1.98 18.08
CA LYS A 51 -5.31 -2.22 18.32
C LYS A 51 -4.65 -3.09 17.24
N HIS A 52 -5.41 -3.61 16.28
CA HIS A 52 -4.92 -4.54 15.27
C HIS A 52 -4.73 -3.83 13.94
N VAL A 53 -3.54 -3.97 13.35
CA VAL A 53 -3.30 -3.54 11.98
C VAL A 53 -3.98 -4.53 11.04
N VAL A 54 -4.83 -4.01 10.15
CA VAL A 54 -5.61 -4.80 9.19
C VAL A 54 -5.13 -4.61 7.76
N GLY A 55 -4.26 -3.63 7.52
CA GLY A 55 -3.61 -3.42 6.24
C GLY A 55 -2.57 -2.31 6.31
N PHE A 56 -1.66 -2.29 5.35
CA PHE A 56 -0.73 -1.18 5.16
C PHE A 56 -0.38 -1.04 3.68
N LEU A 57 -0.02 0.18 3.28
CA LEU A 57 0.29 0.56 1.91
C LEU A 57 1.52 1.49 1.94
N PRO A 58 2.70 0.99 1.57
CA PRO A 58 3.89 1.81 1.46
C PRO A 58 3.97 2.45 0.08
N VAL A 59 4.34 3.74 0.05
CA VAL A 59 4.51 4.54 -1.16
C VAL A 59 5.93 5.07 -1.21
N GLU A 60 6.69 4.66 -2.22
CA GLU A 60 8.06 5.12 -2.47
C GLU A 60 8.06 6.32 -3.41
N ARG A 61 8.68 7.44 -3.02
CA ARG A 61 9.03 8.51 -3.96
C ARG A 61 10.23 8.11 -4.80
N ARG A 62 10.04 7.98 -6.11
CA ARG A 62 11.10 7.65 -7.06
C ARG A 62 11.11 8.64 -8.22
N GLY A 63 11.90 9.70 -8.06
CA GLY A 63 12.03 10.74 -9.08
C GLY A 63 10.74 11.55 -9.18
N LYS A 64 10.02 11.42 -10.30
CA LYS A 64 8.74 12.11 -10.55
C LYS A 64 7.52 11.21 -10.33
N GLU A 65 7.74 9.96 -9.92
CA GLU A 65 6.69 8.98 -9.67
C GLU A 65 6.61 8.64 -8.19
N ALA A 66 5.38 8.39 -7.72
CA ALA A 66 5.10 7.77 -6.44
C ALA A 66 4.65 6.33 -6.66
N ILE A 67 5.33 5.37 -6.02
CA ILE A 67 5.16 3.94 -6.32
C ILE A 67 4.54 3.23 -5.12
N ILE A 68 3.32 2.73 -5.30
CA ILE A 68 2.65 1.79 -4.40
C ILE A 68 3.10 0.37 -4.75
N ASN A 69 3.71 -0.34 -3.81
CA ASN A 69 4.14 -1.73 -4.01
C ASN A 69 4.30 -2.43 -2.65
N ASN A 70 4.36 -3.76 -2.62
CA ASN A 70 4.58 -4.56 -1.40
C ASN A 70 3.63 -4.15 -0.25
N TYR A 71 2.36 -3.94 -0.58
CA TYR A 71 1.32 -3.64 0.41
C TYR A 71 0.72 -4.94 0.95
N TYR A 72 0.01 -4.84 2.07
CA TYR A 72 -0.73 -5.96 2.67
C TYR A 72 -2.13 -5.50 3.02
N ILE A 73 -3.13 -6.31 2.70
CA ILE A 73 -4.52 -6.14 3.12
C ILE A 73 -4.97 -7.47 3.71
N GLY A 74 -5.50 -7.43 4.93
CA GLY A 74 -6.08 -8.59 5.58
C GLY A 74 -7.32 -9.09 4.82
N LYS A 75 -7.66 -10.36 5.03
CA LYS A 75 -8.84 -10.95 4.41
C LYS A 75 -10.10 -10.16 4.80
N ASP A 76 -10.98 -9.92 3.83
CA ASP A 76 -12.25 -9.20 3.99
C ASP A 76 -12.06 -7.74 4.49
N GLN A 77 -10.91 -7.11 4.20
CA GLN A 77 -10.58 -5.72 4.57
C GLN A 77 -10.58 -4.76 3.37
N GLU A 78 -11.49 -4.94 2.41
CA GLU A 78 -11.60 -4.06 1.24
C GLU A 78 -11.83 -2.58 1.61
N GLU A 79 -12.59 -2.33 2.68
CA GLU A 79 -12.80 -0.98 3.23
C GLU A 79 -11.46 -0.36 3.69
N ALA A 80 -10.58 -1.15 4.31
CA ALA A 80 -9.25 -0.67 4.71
C ALA A 80 -8.43 -0.27 3.50
N LEU A 81 -8.44 -1.08 2.43
CA LEU A 81 -7.73 -0.75 1.19
C LEU A 81 -8.25 0.55 0.57
N ALA A 82 -9.58 0.72 0.50
CA ALA A 82 -10.17 1.94 -0.03
C ALA A 82 -9.74 3.19 0.75
N LEU A 83 -9.79 3.13 2.10
CA LEU A 83 -9.34 4.25 2.95
C LEU A 83 -7.85 4.54 2.77
N LEU A 84 -7.00 3.51 2.70
CA LEU A 84 -5.56 3.67 2.44
C LEU A 84 -5.28 4.32 1.08
N LEU A 85 -6.06 3.98 0.05
CA LEU A 85 -5.92 4.60 -1.27
C LEU A 85 -6.34 6.06 -1.28
N VAL A 86 -7.44 6.41 -0.61
CA VAL A 86 -7.87 7.81 -0.47
C VAL A 86 -6.75 8.64 0.17
N ASP A 87 -6.18 8.17 1.27
CA ASP A 87 -5.10 8.90 1.96
C ASP A 87 -3.82 8.96 1.14
N ALA A 88 -3.45 7.86 0.47
CA ALA A 88 -2.27 7.81 -0.39
C ALA A 88 -2.40 8.73 -1.60
N ILE A 89 -3.56 8.79 -2.23
CA ILE A 89 -3.82 9.70 -3.35
C ILE A 89 -3.74 11.14 -2.86
N ALA A 90 -4.41 11.48 -1.76
CA ALA A 90 -4.41 12.84 -1.22
C ALA A 90 -2.99 13.32 -0.81
N ALA A 91 -2.19 12.44 -0.21
CA ALA A 91 -0.83 12.77 0.22
C ALA A 91 0.19 12.91 -0.91
N PHE A 92 -0.15 12.40 -2.10
CA PHE A 92 0.70 12.42 -3.30
C PHE A 92 0.00 13.12 -4.48
N ASP A 93 -1.01 13.94 -4.21
CA ASP A 93 -1.78 14.65 -5.24
C ASP A 93 -0.90 15.61 -6.06
N ALA A 94 0.15 16.17 -5.45
CA ALA A 94 1.13 17.01 -6.14
C ALA A 94 2.19 16.22 -6.94
N ASP A 95 2.23 14.89 -6.80
CA ASP A 95 3.10 14.03 -7.58
C ASP A 95 2.42 13.71 -8.93
N LYS A 96 3.12 13.98 -10.04
CA LYS A 96 2.55 13.91 -11.40
C LYS A 96 1.95 12.55 -11.79
N THR A 97 2.43 11.47 -11.16
CA THR A 97 2.03 10.12 -11.51
C THR A 97 2.14 9.20 -10.29
N LEU A 98 1.03 8.53 -9.96
CA LEU A 98 1.02 7.39 -9.05
C LEU A 98 1.06 6.09 -9.84
N VAL A 99 2.01 5.23 -9.51
CA VAL A 99 2.16 3.89 -10.10
C VAL A 99 1.92 2.85 -9.01
N ALA A 100 1.19 1.80 -9.32
CA ALA A 100 0.90 0.73 -8.38
C ALA A 100 1.23 -0.65 -8.96
N VAL A 101 1.84 -1.52 -8.16
CA VAL A 101 1.91 -2.96 -8.43
C VAL A 101 0.87 -3.64 -7.56
N VAL A 102 -0.23 -4.03 -8.18
CA VAL A 102 -1.48 -4.41 -7.51
C VAL A 102 -1.68 -5.93 -7.61
N GLN A 103 -2.08 -6.59 -6.52
CA GLN A 103 -2.51 -8.00 -6.61
C GLN A 103 -3.79 -8.07 -7.45
N VAL A 104 -3.92 -9.07 -8.33
CA VAL A 104 -5.05 -9.17 -9.28
C VAL A 104 -6.42 -9.06 -8.58
N GLU A 105 -6.57 -9.63 -7.38
CA GLU A 105 -7.81 -9.56 -6.58
C GLU A 105 -8.20 -8.14 -6.16
N HIS A 106 -7.23 -7.23 -6.05
CA HIS A 106 -7.43 -5.86 -5.61
C HIS A 106 -7.58 -4.87 -6.78
N GLN A 107 -7.44 -5.32 -8.03
CA GLN A 107 -7.49 -4.46 -9.22
C GLN A 107 -8.76 -3.59 -9.27
N ALA A 108 -9.93 -4.18 -9.05
CA ALA A 108 -11.21 -3.48 -9.14
C ALA A 108 -11.32 -2.30 -8.15
N ILE A 109 -10.67 -2.40 -6.98
CA ILE A 109 -10.66 -1.32 -5.99
C ILE A 109 -9.75 -0.18 -6.48
N PHE A 110 -8.58 -0.49 -7.04
CA PHE A 110 -7.70 0.52 -7.64
C PHE A 110 -8.39 1.22 -8.83
N GLU A 111 -9.11 0.50 -9.68
CA GLU A 111 -9.87 1.09 -10.80
C GLU A 111 -10.94 2.08 -10.32
N LYS A 112 -11.68 1.75 -9.25
CA LYS A 112 -12.64 2.66 -8.61
C LYS A 112 -11.98 3.95 -8.09
N HIS A 113 -10.69 3.89 -7.77
CA HIS A 113 -9.89 5.04 -7.35
C HIS A 113 -9.06 5.61 -8.51
N GLY A 114 -9.51 5.45 -9.76
CA GLY A 114 -8.98 6.11 -10.94
C GLY A 114 -7.63 5.60 -11.45
N PHE A 115 -7.17 4.43 -10.99
CA PHE A 115 -6.03 3.77 -11.60
C PHE A 115 -6.47 3.03 -12.87
N THR A 116 -5.61 3.04 -13.89
CA THR A 116 -5.78 2.32 -15.15
C THR A 116 -4.70 1.27 -15.31
N VAL A 117 -5.01 0.17 -15.99
CA VAL A 117 -4.05 -0.93 -16.20
C VAL A 117 -3.01 -0.53 -17.25
N GLU A 118 -1.72 -0.60 -16.87
CA GLU A 118 -0.61 -0.49 -17.83
C GLU A 118 -0.13 -1.85 -18.34
N LYS A 119 -0.05 -2.83 -17.43
CA LYS A 119 0.51 -4.16 -17.73
C LYS A 119 0.00 -5.20 -16.76
N ALA A 120 -0.49 -6.32 -17.28
CA ALA A 120 -0.95 -7.45 -16.47
C ALA A 120 0.08 -8.60 -16.46
N TRP A 121 0.20 -9.26 -15.30
CA TRP A 121 0.89 -10.53 -15.10
C TRP A 121 -0.05 -11.51 -14.41
N LYS A 122 0.42 -12.74 -14.17
CA LYS A 122 -0.39 -13.81 -13.56
C LYS A 122 -0.95 -13.46 -12.18
N LEU A 123 -0.15 -12.84 -11.32
CA LEU A 123 -0.51 -12.56 -9.92
C LEU A 123 -0.68 -11.07 -9.63
N TYR A 124 -0.16 -10.22 -10.51
CA TYR A 124 -0.12 -8.78 -10.29
C TYR A 124 -0.50 -8.02 -11.56
N VAL A 125 -0.94 -6.78 -11.37
CA VAL A 125 -1.24 -5.83 -12.43
C VAL A 125 -0.52 -4.52 -12.09
N LYS A 126 0.29 -4.02 -13.01
CA LYS A 126 0.83 -2.67 -12.95
C LYS A 126 -0.25 -1.71 -13.38
N MET A 127 -0.53 -0.74 -12.53
CA MET A 127 -1.54 0.28 -12.77
C MET A 127 -0.94 1.66 -12.61
N ARG A 128 -1.55 2.65 -13.24
CA ARG A 128 -1.15 4.06 -13.20
C ARG A 128 -2.36 4.94 -12.97
N ARG A 129 -2.19 5.97 -12.15
CA ARG A 129 -3.09 7.11 -12.03
C ARG A 129 -2.29 8.36 -12.40
N ASP A 130 -2.70 9.02 -13.47
CA ASP A 130 -2.24 10.35 -13.84
C ASP A 130 -3.20 11.39 -13.23
N GLU A 131 -2.75 12.64 -13.09
CA GLU A 131 -3.60 13.79 -12.74
C GLU A 131 -4.78 13.97 -13.73
#